data_AF-A0A1H9UHE6-F1
#
_entry.id   AF-A0A1H9UHE6-F1
#
_cell.length_a   1.000
_cell.length_b   1.000
_cell.length_c   1.000
_cell.angle_alpha   90.00
_cell.angle_beta   90.00
_cell.angle_gamma   90.00
#
_symmetry.space_group_name_H-M   'P 1'
#
loop_
_entity.id
_entity.type
_entity.pdbx_description
1 polymer ?
#
loop_
_entity_poly.entity_id
_entity_poly.type
_entity_poly.pdbx_seq_one_letter_code
_entity_poly.pdbx_strand_id
1 'polypeptide(L)'
;MAVADWNTDPSLNTSIGGINIAENCPAGNVNNAIRELMAEFAAWLDGGSGFQPSDATLSALAAVTTATNKLIYAASADVFETADLTAFARSILAMTSGFQIAQAIGAVSVNSANLANPGHLRFVIGDKHFQVGWGTFTASANGYTSIAYSAPFPTASFPVMSGVGEFSSTAQDNNPGLSSASTTGFQVFNASNAAACWYIAVGY
;
A
#
# COMPACT_ATOMS: atom_id res chain seq x y z
N MET A 1 6.64 -58.41 -2.86
CA MET A 1 6.63 -57.05 -2.28
C MET A 1 6.41 -56.04 -3.41
N ALA A 2 5.53 -55.05 -3.23
CA ALA A 2 5.38 -53.96 -4.20
C ALA A 2 6.51 -52.94 -4.01
N VAL A 3 6.74 -52.07 -5.01
CA VAL A 3 7.79 -51.03 -4.95
C VAL A 3 7.61 -50.09 -3.75
N ALA A 4 6.36 -49.78 -3.41
CA ALA A 4 6.03 -48.95 -2.25
C ALA A 4 6.37 -49.59 -0.89
N ASP A 5 6.61 -50.91 -0.85
CA ASP A 5 6.92 -51.64 0.38
C ASP A 5 8.43 -51.94 0.51
N TRP A 6 9.27 -51.48 -0.44
CA TRP A 6 10.72 -51.70 -0.38
C TRP A 6 11.34 -50.93 0.80
N ASN A 7 12.39 -51.51 1.37
CA ASN A 7 13.05 -50.99 2.56
C ASN A 7 14.45 -50.45 2.25
N THR A 8 14.89 -49.44 2.99
CA THR A 8 16.26 -48.89 2.91
C THR A 8 17.33 -49.84 3.49
N ASP A 9 16.92 -50.86 4.24
CA ASP A 9 17.76 -52.01 4.60
C ASP A 9 17.66 -53.11 3.51
N PRO A 10 18.75 -53.38 2.76
CA PRO A 10 18.79 -54.40 1.71
C PRO A 10 18.37 -55.81 2.18
N SER A 11 18.62 -56.15 3.44
CA SER A 11 18.32 -57.48 3.97
C SER A 11 16.82 -57.76 4.06
N LEU A 12 16.00 -56.72 4.21
CA LEU A 12 14.54 -56.79 4.31
C LEU A 12 13.84 -56.91 2.95
N ASN A 13 14.55 -56.58 1.85
CA ASN A 13 14.05 -56.69 0.47
C ASN A 13 14.11 -58.14 -0.06
N THR A 14 13.20 -59.00 0.38
CA THR A 14 13.27 -60.45 0.09
C THR A 14 12.57 -60.91 -1.19
N SER A 15 11.70 -60.08 -1.78
CA SER A 15 10.98 -60.42 -3.01
C SER A 15 10.67 -59.20 -3.87
N ILE A 16 10.49 -59.39 -5.19
CA ILE A 16 10.02 -58.37 -6.13
C ILE A 16 8.84 -58.93 -6.94
N GLY A 17 7.67 -58.29 -6.88
CA GLY A 17 6.48 -58.78 -7.59
C GLY A 17 6.06 -60.22 -7.23
N GLY A 18 6.47 -60.72 -6.05
CA GLY A 18 6.23 -62.09 -5.59
C GLY A 18 7.33 -63.09 -5.95
N ILE A 19 8.32 -62.70 -6.76
CA ILE A 19 9.50 -63.51 -7.08
C ILE A 19 10.50 -63.40 -5.92
N ASN A 20 11.00 -64.53 -5.45
CA ASN A 20 11.94 -64.58 -4.33
C ASN A 20 13.34 -64.19 -4.81
N ILE A 21 13.99 -63.24 -4.13
CA ILE A 21 15.34 -62.78 -4.48
C ILE A 21 16.40 -63.70 -3.87
N ALA A 22 16.04 -64.71 -3.08
CA ALA A 22 16.97 -65.67 -2.48
C ALA A 22 17.20 -66.95 -3.32
N GLU A 23 16.83 -66.98 -4.59
CA GLU A 23 16.96 -68.17 -5.44
C GLU A 23 18.44 -68.51 -5.73
N ASN A 24 19.02 -69.41 -4.92
CA ASN A 24 20.22 -70.22 -5.18
C ASN A 24 21.51 -69.54 -5.70
N CYS A 25 21.68 -68.24 -5.46
CA CYS A 25 22.90 -67.54 -5.84
C CYS A 25 23.84 -67.45 -4.59
N PRO A 26 25.15 -67.78 -4.68
CA PRO A 26 26.17 -67.57 -3.63
C PRO A 26 26.13 -66.20 -2.91
N ALA A 27 26.55 -66.11 -1.66
CA ALA A 27 26.58 -64.82 -0.93
C ALA A 27 27.52 -63.80 -1.63
N GLY A 28 27.00 -62.61 -1.97
CA GLY A 28 27.75 -61.53 -2.63
C GLY A 28 27.54 -61.35 -4.14
N ASN A 29 26.53 -61.98 -4.74
CA ASN A 29 26.23 -61.86 -6.19
C ASN A 29 24.94 -61.08 -6.48
N VAL A 30 24.32 -61.36 -7.63
CA VAL A 30 23.11 -60.71 -8.17
C VAL A 30 22.00 -60.53 -7.13
N ASN A 31 21.81 -61.46 -6.20
CA ASN A 31 20.79 -61.34 -5.15
C ASN A 31 21.07 -60.17 -4.19
N ASN A 32 22.33 -59.98 -3.79
CA ASN A 32 22.72 -58.84 -2.96
C ASN A 32 22.67 -57.54 -3.77
N ALA A 33 23.12 -57.55 -5.02
CA ALA A 33 23.07 -56.36 -5.88
C ALA A 33 21.62 -55.87 -6.13
N ILE A 34 20.67 -56.78 -6.32
CA ILE A 34 19.25 -56.44 -6.47
C ILE A 34 18.70 -55.85 -5.17
N ARG A 35 19.06 -56.43 -4.02
CA ARG A 35 18.64 -55.95 -2.70
C ARG A 35 19.17 -54.56 -2.39
N GLU A 36 20.43 -54.29 -2.76
CA GLU A 36 21.04 -52.96 -2.68
C GLU A 36 20.35 -51.97 -3.62
N LEU A 37 20.11 -52.34 -4.88
CA LEU A 37 19.38 -51.48 -5.83
C LEU A 37 17.98 -51.12 -5.33
N MET A 38 17.26 -52.09 -4.73
CA MET A 38 15.95 -51.84 -4.14
C MET A 38 16.05 -50.91 -2.93
N ALA A 39 17.08 -51.04 -2.12
CA ALA A 39 17.33 -50.15 -0.97
C ALA A 39 17.71 -48.73 -1.42
N GLU A 40 18.54 -48.58 -2.45
CA GLU A 40 18.84 -47.30 -3.07
C GLU A 40 17.59 -46.65 -3.68
N PHE A 41 16.74 -47.43 -4.34
CA PHE A 41 15.47 -46.94 -4.89
C PHE A 41 14.49 -46.53 -3.77
N ALA A 42 14.39 -47.31 -2.70
CA ALA A 42 13.60 -46.95 -1.52
C ALA A 42 14.15 -45.67 -0.87
N ALA A 43 15.47 -45.55 -0.73
CA ALA A 43 16.10 -44.33 -0.24
C ALA A 43 15.91 -43.13 -1.18
N TRP A 44 15.80 -43.35 -2.49
CA TRP A 44 15.45 -42.30 -3.46
C TRP A 44 13.98 -41.87 -3.36
N LEU A 45 13.08 -42.83 -3.14
CA LEU A 45 11.65 -42.61 -2.92
C LEU A 45 11.38 -41.88 -1.59
N ASP A 46 12.07 -42.29 -0.51
CA ASP A 46 11.98 -41.69 0.83
C ASP A 46 12.77 -40.37 0.93
N GLY A 47 13.90 -40.28 0.24
CA GLY A 47 14.92 -39.24 0.39
C GLY A 47 14.69 -37.93 -0.37
N GLY A 48 13.49 -37.67 -0.90
CA GLY A 48 13.06 -36.31 -1.22
C GLY A 48 13.92 -35.54 -2.23
N SER A 49 14.37 -36.17 -3.32
CA SER A 49 15.12 -35.46 -4.38
C SER A 49 14.22 -34.68 -5.37
N GLY A 50 13.09 -34.12 -4.89
CA GLY A 50 12.24 -33.21 -5.66
C GLY A 50 10.73 -33.36 -5.46
N PHE A 51 10.27 -34.38 -4.72
CA PHE A 51 8.85 -34.54 -4.39
C PHE A 51 8.49 -33.76 -3.13
N GLN A 52 7.35 -33.07 -3.16
CA GLN A 52 6.81 -32.47 -1.94
C GLN A 52 6.20 -33.59 -1.07
N PRO A 53 6.49 -33.66 0.25
CA PRO A 53 5.89 -34.64 1.14
C PRO A 53 4.36 -34.59 1.09
N SER A 54 3.70 -35.72 1.37
CA SER A 54 2.24 -35.78 1.46
C SER A 54 1.76 -34.83 2.57
N ASP A 55 1.21 -33.71 2.16
CA ASP A 55 0.75 -32.61 3.01
C ASP A 55 -0.67 -32.22 2.62
N ALA A 56 -1.56 -32.09 3.61
CA ALA A 56 -2.98 -31.83 3.38
C ALA A 56 -3.20 -30.41 2.80
N THR A 57 -2.42 -29.42 3.26
CA THR A 57 -2.48 -28.05 2.75
C THR A 57 -2.04 -27.99 1.29
N LEU A 58 -0.96 -28.69 0.92
CA LEU A 58 -0.53 -28.79 -0.47
C LEU A 58 -1.57 -29.47 -1.35
N SER A 59 -2.13 -30.58 -0.88
CA SER A 59 -3.15 -31.34 -1.60
C SER A 59 -4.38 -30.45 -1.87
N ALA A 60 -4.79 -29.65 -0.89
CA ALA A 60 -5.86 -28.68 -1.01
C ALA A 60 -5.53 -27.56 -1.99
N LEU A 61 -4.31 -27.01 -1.96
CA LEU A 61 -3.88 -25.96 -2.88
C LEU A 61 -3.78 -26.47 -4.32
N ALA A 62 -3.31 -27.71 -4.52
CA ALA A 62 -3.25 -28.36 -5.83
C ALA A 62 -4.64 -28.64 -6.42
N ALA A 63 -5.67 -28.78 -5.57
CA ALA A 63 -7.06 -28.96 -5.98
C ALA A 63 -7.77 -27.65 -6.38
N VAL A 64 -7.17 -26.48 -6.12
CA VAL A 64 -7.78 -25.19 -6.46
C VAL A 64 -7.88 -25.04 -7.98
N THR A 65 -9.10 -24.82 -8.48
CA THR A 65 -9.31 -24.49 -9.89
C THR A 65 -8.77 -23.10 -10.19
N THR A 66 -7.77 -23.02 -11.07
CA THR A 66 -7.23 -21.73 -11.53
C THR A 66 -8.13 -21.14 -12.63
N ALA A 67 -8.55 -19.90 -12.44
CA ALA A 67 -9.35 -19.15 -13.39
C ALA A 67 -9.01 -17.66 -13.35
N THR A 68 -9.32 -16.94 -14.43
CA THR A 68 -9.12 -15.49 -14.48
C THR A 68 -9.98 -14.77 -13.46
N ASN A 69 -9.51 -13.64 -12.93
CA ASN A 69 -10.26 -12.77 -12.03
C ASN A 69 -10.71 -13.47 -10.73
N LYS A 70 -9.88 -14.34 -10.17
CA LYS A 70 -10.12 -15.00 -8.89
C LYS A 70 -9.10 -14.59 -7.83
N LEU A 71 -9.54 -14.46 -6.58
CA LEU A 71 -8.71 -14.39 -5.39
C LEU A 71 -8.80 -15.73 -4.66
N ILE A 72 -7.67 -16.40 -4.44
CA ILE A 72 -7.61 -17.62 -3.62
C ILE A 72 -7.58 -17.21 -2.15
N TYR A 73 -8.36 -17.87 -1.31
CA TYR A 73 -8.35 -17.68 0.15
C TYR A 73 -8.50 -19.02 0.88
N ALA A 74 -7.98 -19.10 2.10
CA ALA A 74 -8.21 -20.26 2.97
C ALA A 74 -9.59 -20.11 3.65
N ALA A 75 -10.48 -21.06 3.43
CA ALA A 75 -11.81 -21.08 4.07
C ALA A 75 -11.77 -21.77 5.45
N SER A 76 -10.88 -22.74 5.61
CA SER A 76 -10.53 -23.40 6.87
C SER A 76 -9.14 -24.05 6.74
N ALA A 77 -8.67 -24.75 7.78
CA ALA A 77 -7.48 -25.60 7.66
C ALA A 77 -7.65 -26.58 6.48
N ASP A 78 -6.62 -26.70 5.64
CA ASP A 78 -6.58 -27.58 4.47
C ASP A 78 -7.75 -27.40 3.49
N VAL A 79 -8.36 -26.21 3.42
CA VAL A 79 -9.42 -25.88 2.47
C VAL A 79 -9.17 -24.52 1.86
N PHE A 80 -8.97 -24.48 0.55
CA PHE A 80 -8.81 -23.26 -0.23
C PHE A 80 -9.94 -23.11 -1.24
N GLU A 81 -10.51 -21.91 -1.28
CA GLU A 81 -11.58 -21.55 -2.19
C GLU A 81 -11.20 -20.32 -3.01
N THR A 82 -12.07 -19.94 -3.95
CA THR A 82 -11.89 -18.74 -4.76
C THR A 82 -13.07 -17.79 -4.65
N ALA A 83 -12.78 -16.50 -4.57
CA ALA A 83 -13.75 -15.42 -4.70
C ALA A 83 -13.52 -14.65 -6.01
N ASP A 84 -14.57 -14.00 -6.54
CA ASP A 84 -14.42 -13.12 -7.70
C ASP A 84 -13.62 -11.86 -7.33
N LEU A 85 -12.55 -11.60 -8.08
CA LEU A 85 -11.72 -10.41 -7.95
C LEU A 85 -11.98 -9.48 -9.14
N THR A 86 -12.78 -8.44 -8.92
CA THR A 86 -13.17 -7.48 -9.96
C THR A 86 -11.99 -6.69 -10.50
N ALA A 87 -12.15 -6.11 -11.69
CA ALA A 87 -11.16 -5.18 -12.24
C ALA A 87 -10.92 -3.98 -11.32
N PHE A 88 -11.98 -3.47 -10.68
CA PHE A 88 -11.87 -2.39 -9.69
C PHE A 88 -11.02 -2.81 -8.48
N ALA A 89 -11.27 -3.98 -7.90
CA ALA A 89 -10.49 -4.47 -6.76
C ALA A 89 -9.00 -4.64 -7.10
N ARG A 90 -8.67 -5.13 -8.31
CA ARG A 90 -7.28 -5.19 -8.79
C ARG A 90 -6.67 -3.80 -8.94
N SER A 91 -7.45 -2.82 -9.39
CA SER A 91 -6.95 -1.45 -9.50
C SER A 91 -6.55 -0.88 -8.13
N ILE A 92 -7.33 -1.15 -7.09
CA ILE A 92 -7.01 -0.75 -5.70
C ILE A 92 -5.73 -1.44 -5.21
N LEU A 93 -5.62 -2.76 -5.40
CA LEU A 93 -4.44 -3.54 -4.97
C LEU A 93 -3.14 -3.14 -5.70
N ALA A 94 -3.25 -2.56 -6.90
CA ALA A 94 -2.10 -2.10 -7.69
C ALA A 94 -1.62 -0.68 -7.32
N MET A 95 -2.37 0.06 -6.49
CA MET A 95 -2.02 1.43 -6.10
C MET A 95 -0.85 1.46 -5.11
N THR A 96 -0.01 2.50 -5.22
CA THR A 96 1.22 2.64 -4.42
C THR A 96 1.11 3.67 -3.30
N SER A 97 -0.04 4.33 -3.17
CA SER A 97 -0.27 5.34 -2.12
C SER A 97 -1.72 5.40 -1.67
N GLY A 98 -1.93 5.79 -0.41
CA GLY A 98 -3.27 6.04 0.14
C GLY A 98 -4.04 7.14 -0.61
N PHE A 99 -3.34 8.13 -1.21
CA PHE A 99 -3.96 9.16 -2.04
C PHE A 99 -4.62 8.56 -3.29
N GLN A 100 -3.93 7.65 -4.00
CA GLN A 100 -4.51 6.97 -5.17
C GLN A 100 -5.71 6.12 -4.78
N ILE A 101 -5.65 5.42 -3.63
CA ILE A 101 -6.78 4.66 -3.10
C ILE A 101 -7.96 5.59 -2.83
N ALA A 102 -7.73 6.73 -2.17
CA ALA A 102 -8.77 7.70 -1.86
C ALA A 102 -9.44 8.24 -3.14
N GLN A 103 -8.65 8.59 -4.16
CA GLN A 103 -9.15 9.00 -5.47
C GLN A 103 -10.05 7.92 -6.09
N ALA A 104 -9.62 6.67 -6.07
CA ALA A 104 -10.34 5.57 -6.70
C ALA A 104 -11.67 5.22 -6.01
N ILE A 105 -11.77 5.40 -4.70
CA ILE A 105 -12.99 5.15 -3.94
C ILE A 105 -13.86 6.41 -3.75
N GLY A 106 -13.45 7.55 -4.32
CA GLY A 106 -14.15 8.83 -4.17
C GLY A 106 -14.07 9.42 -2.75
N ALA A 107 -13.06 9.04 -1.97
CA ALA A 107 -12.82 9.60 -0.64
C ALA A 107 -12.10 10.95 -0.72
N VAL A 108 -12.39 11.80 0.27
CA VAL A 108 -11.66 13.07 0.48
C VAL A 108 -10.25 12.74 0.94
N SER A 109 -9.24 13.34 0.33
CA SER A 109 -7.84 13.20 0.74
C SER A 109 -7.08 14.52 0.70
N VAL A 110 -5.93 14.59 1.38
CA VAL A 110 -5.02 15.74 1.31
C VAL A 110 -3.88 15.42 0.34
N ASN A 111 -3.80 16.15 -0.78
CA ASN A 111 -2.74 15.95 -1.78
C ASN A 111 -1.51 16.83 -1.53
N SER A 112 -1.67 17.94 -0.81
CA SER A 112 -0.57 18.83 -0.46
C SER A 112 -0.85 19.52 0.87
N ALA A 113 0.18 19.61 1.70
CA ALA A 113 0.11 20.24 3.01
C ALA A 113 1.44 20.92 3.35
N ASN A 114 1.36 22.15 3.85
CA ASN A 114 2.46 22.82 4.53
C ASN A 114 1.92 23.38 5.85
N LEU A 115 2.39 22.85 6.98
CA LEU A 115 1.92 23.26 8.30
C LEU A 115 2.69 24.46 8.89
N ALA A 116 3.57 25.10 8.11
CA ALA A 116 4.33 26.28 8.52
C ALA A 116 3.48 27.57 8.52
N ASN A 117 4.17 28.69 8.74
CA ASN A 117 3.63 30.04 8.59
C ASN A 117 4.41 30.79 7.48
N PRO A 118 3.77 31.16 6.35
CA PRO A 118 2.42 30.77 5.94
C PRO A 118 2.32 29.28 5.60
N GLY A 119 1.12 28.71 5.72
CA GLY A 119 0.82 27.29 5.51
C GLY A 119 -0.43 27.06 4.66
N HIS A 120 -0.70 25.80 4.29
CA HIS A 120 -1.91 25.39 3.59
C HIS A 120 -2.24 23.90 3.77
N LEU A 121 -3.50 23.55 3.52
CA LEU A 121 -3.99 22.20 3.25
C LEU A 121 -4.78 22.21 1.95
N ARG A 122 -4.48 21.27 1.04
CA ARG A 122 -5.26 21.05 -0.19
C ARG A 122 -5.96 19.71 -0.13
N PHE A 123 -7.28 19.77 0.01
CA PHE A 123 -8.19 18.65 -0.08
C PHE A 123 -8.54 18.36 -1.54
N VAL A 124 -8.72 17.08 -1.86
CA VAL A 124 -9.04 16.60 -3.19
C VAL A 124 -10.17 15.58 -3.12
N ILE A 125 -11.12 15.70 -4.06
CA ILE A 125 -12.22 14.77 -4.29
C ILE A 125 -12.30 14.54 -5.80
N GLY A 126 -11.79 13.41 -6.28
CA GLY A 126 -11.64 13.16 -7.72
C GLY A 126 -10.72 14.22 -8.36
N ASP A 127 -11.23 14.94 -9.35
CA ASP A 127 -10.47 16.01 -10.04
C ASP A 127 -10.73 17.41 -9.45
N LYS A 128 -11.45 17.50 -8.33
CA LYS A 128 -11.80 18.76 -7.67
C LYS A 128 -10.89 19.01 -6.48
N HIS A 129 -10.56 20.28 -6.27
CA HIS A 129 -9.71 20.73 -5.18
C HIS A 129 -10.46 21.72 -4.29
N PHE A 130 -10.19 21.67 -3.00
CA PHE A 130 -10.51 22.71 -2.04
C PHE A 130 -9.27 22.97 -1.22
N GLN A 131 -8.85 24.22 -1.11
CA GLN A 131 -7.65 24.62 -0.38
C GLN A 131 -8.01 25.59 0.73
N VAL A 132 -7.35 25.42 1.86
CA VAL A 132 -7.31 26.40 2.95
C VAL A 132 -5.85 26.80 3.13
N GLY A 133 -5.56 28.09 3.02
CA GLY A 133 -4.25 28.67 3.30
C GLY A 133 -4.32 29.63 4.49
N TRP A 134 -3.24 29.79 5.22
CA TRP A 134 -3.16 30.70 6.36
C TRP A 134 -1.78 31.32 6.48
N GLY A 135 -1.68 32.38 7.27
CA GLY A 135 -0.40 32.94 7.67
C GLY A 135 -0.54 34.24 8.46
N THR A 136 0.60 34.75 8.92
CA THR A 136 0.74 36.08 9.52
C THR A 136 1.56 36.99 8.62
N PHE A 137 1.33 38.30 8.72
CA PHE A 137 2.06 39.31 7.97
C PHE A 137 2.02 40.65 8.71
N THR A 138 2.84 41.61 8.28
CA THR A 138 2.80 42.99 8.79
C THR A 138 2.30 43.90 7.67
N ALA A 139 1.18 44.58 7.89
CA ALA A 139 0.68 45.60 6.98
C ALA A 139 1.50 46.89 7.16
N SER A 140 2.01 47.45 6.07
CA SER A 140 2.72 48.72 6.05
C SER A 140 1.82 49.86 6.51
N ALA A 141 2.37 50.86 7.20
CA ALA A 141 1.60 52.05 7.57
C ALA A 141 1.22 52.84 6.31
N ASN A 142 0.01 53.40 6.27
CA ASN A 142 -0.45 54.31 5.21
C ASN A 142 -0.19 53.80 3.78
N GLY A 143 -0.43 52.51 3.53
CA GLY A 143 0.01 51.91 2.28
C GLY A 143 -0.56 50.54 1.98
N TYR A 144 -0.17 50.04 0.81
CA TYR A 144 -0.51 48.70 0.36
C TYR A 144 0.56 47.69 0.72
N THR A 145 0.14 46.50 1.13
CA THR A 145 1.03 45.35 1.36
C THR A 145 0.52 44.17 0.56
N SER A 146 1.40 43.53 -0.21
CA SER A 146 1.11 42.31 -0.94
C SER A 146 1.55 41.09 -0.12
N ILE A 147 0.65 40.11 0.01
CA ILE A 147 0.87 38.88 0.76
C ILE A 147 0.80 37.71 -0.23
N ALA A 148 1.83 36.87 -0.24
CA ALA A 148 1.86 35.64 -1.02
C ALA A 148 1.34 34.46 -0.19
N TYR A 149 0.59 33.55 -0.83
CA TYR A 149 0.22 32.28 -0.21
C TYR A 149 1.40 31.30 -0.20
N SER A 150 1.37 30.35 0.74
CA SER A 150 2.36 29.25 0.79
C SER A 150 2.27 28.30 -0.41
N ALA A 151 1.10 28.23 -1.06
CA ALA A 151 0.88 27.60 -2.35
C ALA A 151 -0.26 28.31 -3.09
N PRO A 152 -0.21 28.42 -4.44
CA PRO A 152 -1.26 29.06 -5.21
C PRO A 152 -2.57 28.26 -5.15
N PHE A 153 -3.70 28.96 -5.12
CA PHE A 153 -5.01 28.38 -5.38
C PHE A 153 -5.14 28.06 -6.88
N PRO A 154 -5.64 26.88 -7.27
CA PRO A 154 -5.69 26.50 -8.68
C PRO A 154 -6.54 27.44 -9.56
N THR A 155 -7.66 27.96 -9.03
CA THR A 155 -8.64 28.74 -9.79
C THR A 155 -8.94 30.09 -9.15
N ALA A 156 -9.30 30.11 -7.87
CA ALA A 156 -9.70 31.34 -7.18
C ALA A 156 -9.38 31.28 -5.68
N SER A 157 -9.16 32.45 -5.08
CA SER A 157 -8.95 32.61 -3.64
C SER A 157 -9.95 33.61 -3.05
N PHE A 158 -10.33 33.35 -1.81
CA PHE A 158 -11.24 34.18 -1.01
C PHE A 158 -10.57 34.41 0.36
N PRO A 159 -9.61 35.35 0.44
CA PRO A 159 -8.95 35.68 1.70
C PRO A 159 -9.87 36.46 2.63
N VAL A 160 -9.83 36.08 3.89
CA VAL A 160 -10.26 36.89 5.03
C VAL A 160 -9.01 37.17 5.86
N MET A 161 -8.88 38.41 6.32
CA MET A 161 -7.78 38.79 7.19
C MET A 161 -8.30 39.65 8.33
N SER A 162 -7.50 39.72 9.39
CA SER A 162 -7.68 40.66 10.47
C SER A 162 -6.32 41.01 11.05
N GLY A 163 -6.28 42.03 11.89
CA GLY A 163 -5.07 42.49 12.55
C GLY A 163 -5.36 43.08 13.91
N VAL A 164 -4.31 43.18 14.72
CA VAL A 164 -4.37 43.92 15.97
C VAL A 164 -4.11 45.38 15.61
N GLY A 165 -5.13 46.22 15.71
CA GLY A 165 -4.96 47.67 15.60
C GLY A 165 -4.07 48.18 16.73
N GLU A 166 -3.24 49.17 16.45
CA GLU A 166 -2.41 49.81 17.48
C GLU A 166 -3.31 50.71 18.34
N PHE A 167 -3.35 50.50 19.66
CA PHE A 167 -4.09 51.38 20.58
C PHE A 167 -3.26 52.61 20.94
N SER A 168 -2.96 53.46 19.96
CA SER A 168 -2.24 54.73 20.19
C SER A 168 -3.14 55.94 19.96
N SER A 169 -2.87 57.05 20.65
CA SER A 169 -3.61 58.31 20.48
C SER A 169 -3.44 58.96 19.10
N THR A 170 -2.56 58.40 18.27
CA THR A 170 -2.32 58.80 16.88
C THR A 170 -2.72 57.72 15.87
N ALA A 171 -3.18 56.55 16.33
CA ALA A 171 -3.61 55.48 15.46
C ALA A 171 -4.88 55.91 14.72
N GLN A 172 -4.91 55.68 13.41
CA GLN A 172 -6.13 55.85 12.63
C GLN A 172 -7.04 54.63 12.89
N ASP A 173 -8.34 54.88 13.11
CA ASP A 173 -9.35 53.92 13.61
C ASP A 173 -9.70 52.76 12.65
N ASN A 174 -8.93 52.58 11.58
CA ASN A 174 -9.24 51.66 10.50
C ASN A 174 -8.22 50.52 10.49
N ASN A 175 -8.67 49.31 10.83
CA ASN A 175 -7.90 48.09 10.59
C ASN A 175 -7.57 47.95 9.09
N PRO A 176 -6.47 47.26 8.74
CA PRO A 176 -6.17 46.92 7.35
C PRO A 176 -7.39 46.29 6.67
N GLY A 177 -7.61 46.60 5.40
CA GLY A 177 -8.72 46.11 4.59
C GLY A 177 -8.21 45.40 3.34
N LEU A 178 -8.90 44.34 2.91
CA LEU A 178 -8.58 43.65 1.66
C LEU A 178 -8.83 44.60 0.46
N SER A 179 -7.84 44.78 -0.41
CA SER A 179 -7.95 45.62 -1.62
C SER A 179 -8.08 44.80 -2.90
N SER A 180 -7.47 43.61 -2.96
CA SER A 180 -7.57 42.70 -4.09
C SER A 180 -7.16 41.28 -3.70
N ALA A 181 -7.59 40.29 -4.47
CA ALA A 181 -7.22 38.88 -4.31
C ALA A 181 -6.91 38.24 -5.67
N SER A 182 -5.99 37.29 -5.67
CA SER A 182 -5.56 36.51 -6.82
C SER A 182 -5.25 35.07 -6.41
N THR A 183 -4.96 34.19 -7.36
CA THR A 183 -4.60 32.80 -7.07
C THR A 183 -3.32 32.65 -6.25
N THR A 184 -2.39 33.59 -6.35
CA THR A 184 -1.06 33.50 -5.71
C THR A 184 -0.94 34.31 -4.43
N GLY A 185 -1.91 35.18 -4.15
CA GLY A 185 -1.85 36.08 -3.01
C GLY A 185 -2.94 37.13 -3.04
N PHE A 186 -2.85 38.07 -2.11
CA PHE A 186 -3.78 39.17 -1.98
C PHE A 186 -3.06 40.44 -1.56
N GLN A 187 -3.74 41.57 -1.69
CA GLN A 187 -3.23 42.85 -1.24
C GLN A 187 -4.17 43.44 -0.20
N VAL A 188 -3.59 44.09 0.81
CA VAL A 188 -4.33 44.88 1.79
C VAL A 188 -3.92 46.33 1.70
N PHE A 189 -4.84 47.23 2.03
CA PHE A 189 -4.53 48.62 2.33
C PHE A 189 -4.66 48.84 3.83
N ASN A 190 -3.68 49.51 4.42
CA ASN A 190 -3.71 49.87 5.83
C ASN A 190 -3.60 51.38 5.96
N ALA A 191 -4.67 51.99 6.45
CA ALA A 191 -4.74 53.42 6.75
C ALA A 191 -4.19 53.75 8.13
N SER A 192 -3.79 52.77 8.94
CA SER A 192 -3.22 52.99 10.26
C SER A 192 -1.68 52.92 10.24
N ASN A 193 -1.09 52.93 11.43
CA ASN A 193 0.31 52.57 11.64
C ASN A 193 0.57 51.10 11.24
N ALA A 194 1.84 50.69 11.22
CA ALA A 194 2.19 49.32 10.85
C ALA A 194 1.51 48.32 11.81
N ALA A 195 0.79 47.34 11.25
CA ALA A 195 -0.06 46.45 12.03
C ALA A 195 0.30 44.98 11.81
N ALA A 196 0.40 44.22 12.91
CA ALA A 196 0.54 42.77 12.86
C ALA A 196 -0.81 42.13 12.52
N CYS A 197 -0.82 41.32 11.47
CA CYS A 197 -2.02 40.76 10.86
C CYS A 197 -1.91 39.25 10.67
N TRP A 198 -3.07 38.63 10.44
CA TRP A 198 -3.20 37.24 10.06
C TRP A 198 -4.25 37.09 8.95
N TYR A 199 -4.18 35.99 8.21
CA TYR A 199 -5.19 35.65 7.22
C TYR A 199 -5.53 34.17 7.25
N ILE A 200 -6.75 33.88 6.81
CA ILE A 200 -7.18 32.58 6.32
C ILE A 200 -7.77 32.81 4.94
N ALA A 201 -7.33 32.05 3.96
CA ALA A 201 -7.87 32.07 2.61
C ALA A 201 -8.43 30.70 2.27
N VAL A 202 -9.62 30.68 1.67
CA VAL A 202 -10.21 29.46 1.10
C VAL A 202 -10.32 29.60 -0.40
N GLY A 203 -10.38 28.49 -1.12
CA GLY A 203 -10.47 28.52 -2.57
C GLY A 203 -10.41 27.15 -3.19
N TYR A 204 -10.37 27.12 -4.52
CA TYR A 204 -10.36 25.90 -5.33
C TYR A 204 -9.55 26.11 -6.60
#